data_AF-A0A381ZV52-F1
#
_entry.id   AF-A0A381ZV52-F1
#
_cell.length_a   1.000
_cell.length_b   1.000
_cell.length_c   1.000
_cell.angle_alpha   90.00
_cell.angle_beta   90.00
_cell.angle_gamma   90.00
#
_symmetry.space_group_name_H-M   'P 1'
#
loop_
_entity.id
_entity.type
_entity.pdbx_description
1 polymer ?
#
loop_
_entity_poly.entity_id
_entity_poly.type
_entity_poly.pdbx_seq_one_letter_code
_entity_poly.pdbx_strand_id
1 'polypeptide(L)'
;MVFVTAEIGTNHMGSLDLVKKLVDVAKSAGCDAVKFQKRNVEKVYSKEFLDSPLESPWGNTQRDMRLYREFSLKQFQLIDKHCKKRKIPWYVSCWDIESQIQMRQFKTKYNKVASAMIIHYDLLETIAKERKYAFISTGMSTLQDVDKAVKIFRKYK
;
A
#
# COMPACT_ATOMS: atom_id res chain seq x y z
N MET A 1 -14.04 -3.74 20.15
CA MET A 1 -13.31 -4.83 19.45
C MET A 1 -12.19 -4.18 18.64
N VAL A 2 -10.99 -4.74 18.66
CA VAL A 2 -9.81 -4.18 17.96
C VAL A 2 -9.73 -4.79 16.57
N PHE A 3 -9.38 -3.99 15.55
CA PHE A 3 -9.10 -4.47 14.20
C PHE A 3 -7.59 -4.52 13.98
N VAL A 4 -7.05 -5.71 13.73
CA VAL A 4 -5.62 -5.98 13.60
C VAL A 4 -5.27 -6.26 12.15
N THR A 5 -4.36 -5.46 11.59
CA THR A 5 -3.84 -5.66 10.23
C THR A 5 -2.38 -6.13 10.27
N ALA A 6 -2.08 -7.22 9.59
CA ALA A 6 -0.70 -7.61 9.30
C ALA A 6 -0.16 -6.79 8.12
N GLU A 7 0.80 -5.90 8.38
CA GLU A 7 1.51 -5.15 7.33
C GLU A 7 2.54 -6.07 6.66
N ILE A 8 2.19 -6.61 5.50
CA ILE A 8 3.14 -7.32 4.65
C ILE A 8 4.08 -6.30 3.96
N GLY A 9 3.55 -5.14 3.60
CA GLY A 9 4.34 -4.05 3.01
C GLY A 9 5.11 -4.51 1.78
N THR A 10 6.45 -4.50 1.88
CA THR A 10 7.39 -5.02 0.87
C THR A 10 8.25 -6.18 1.39
N ASN A 11 7.89 -6.78 2.54
CA ASN A 11 8.64 -7.87 3.19
C ASN A 11 8.63 -9.18 2.39
N HIS A 12 7.79 -9.25 1.36
CA HIS A 12 7.74 -10.36 0.42
C HIS A 12 8.94 -10.40 -0.55
N MET A 13 9.77 -9.34 -0.62
CA MET A 13 11.00 -9.33 -1.41
C MET A 13 10.79 -9.75 -2.89
N GLY A 14 9.68 -9.32 -3.51
CA GLY A 14 9.33 -9.71 -4.89
C GLY A 14 8.87 -11.17 -5.07
N SER A 15 8.78 -11.99 -4.02
CA SER A 15 8.38 -13.39 -4.09
C SER A 15 6.90 -13.62 -3.78
N LEU A 16 6.15 -14.12 -4.75
CA LEU A 16 4.74 -14.52 -4.56
C LEU A 16 4.57 -15.68 -3.58
N ASP A 17 5.53 -16.61 -3.53
CA ASP A 17 5.44 -17.73 -2.61
C ASP A 17 5.67 -17.30 -1.16
N LEU A 18 6.54 -16.32 -0.94
CA LEU A 18 6.67 -15.69 0.35
C LEU A 18 5.40 -14.92 0.73
N VAL A 19 4.74 -14.24 -0.20
CA VAL A 19 3.42 -13.61 0.07
C VAL A 19 2.41 -14.64 0.58
N LYS A 20 2.26 -15.79 -0.10
CA LYS A 20 1.31 -16.82 0.32
C LYS A 20 1.57 -17.27 1.76
N LYS A 21 2.85 -17.53 2.09
CA LYS A 21 3.29 -17.89 3.45
C LYS A 21 2.95 -16.79 4.46
N LEU A 22 3.24 -15.53 4.15
CA LEU A 22 2.96 -14.40 5.05
C LEU A 22 1.45 -14.20 5.28
N VAL A 23 0.63 -14.34 4.23
CA VAL A 23 -0.84 -14.30 4.34
C VAL A 23 -1.36 -15.46 5.19
N ASP A 24 -0.80 -16.65 5.02
CA ASP A 24 -1.19 -17.82 5.78
C ASP A 24 -0.86 -17.68 7.27
N VAL A 25 0.33 -17.17 7.59
CA VAL A 25 0.75 -16.88 8.97
C VAL A 25 -0.14 -15.79 9.58
N ALA A 26 -0.40 -14.69 8.86
CA ALA A 26 -1.28 -13.62 9.36
C ALA A 26 -2.69 -14.14 9.67
N LYS A 27 -3.23 -15.01 8.82
CA LYS A 27 -4.55 -15.62 9.07
C LYS A 27 -4.51 -16.54 10.29
N SER A 28 -3.50 -17.39 10.40
CA SER A 28 -3.34 -18.30 11.56
C SER A 28 -3.11 -17.54 12.87
N ALA A 29 -2.46 -16.39 12.82
CA ALA A 29 -2.27 -15.50 13.97
C ALA A 29 -3.54 -14.71 14.37
N GLY A 30 -4.63 -14.86 13.62
CA GLY A 30 -5.90 -14.20 13.94
C GLY A 30 -6.00 -12.74 13.48
N CYS A 31 -5.17 -12.30 12.52
CA CYS A 31 -5.32 -10.95 11.96
C CYS A 31 -6.62 -10.82 11.15
N ASP A 32 -7.24 -9.64 11.23
CA ASP A 32 -8.47 -9.31 10.51
C ASP A 32 -8.25 -9.01 9.03
N ALA A 33 -7.06 -8.52 8.69
CA ALA A 33 -6.67 -8.22 7.32
C ALA A 33 -5.15 -8.27 7.12
N VAL A 34 -4.73 -8.34 5.86
CA VAL A 34 -3.35 -8.11 5.43
C VAL A 34 -3.26 -6.83 4.60
N LYS A 35 -2.13 -6.14 4.68
CA LYS A 35 -1.90 -4.92 3.90
C LYS A 35 -0.59 -4.97 3.11
N PHE A 36 -0.66 -4.51 1.87
CA PHE A 36 0.46 -4.35 0.96
C PHE A 36 0.72 -2.88 0.67
N GLN A 37 1.78 -2.62 -0.10
CA GLN A 37 2.07 -1.29 -0.64
C GLN A 37 2.16 -1.37 -2.16
N LYS A 38 1.68 -0.33 -2.83
CA LYS A 38 1.80 -0.16 -4.28
C LYS A 38 2.33 1.24 -4.58
N ARG A 39 3.28 1.34 -5.50
CA ARG A 39 3.75 2.61 -6.02
C ARG A 39 4.22 2.50 -7.46
N ASN A 40 4.25 3.64 -8.13
CA ASN A 40 5.10 3.88 -9.28
C ASN A 40 6.46 4.35 -8.77
N VAL A 41 7.46 3.47 -8.82
CA VAL A 41 8.82 3.74 -8.28
C VAL A 41 9.42 5.00 -8.89
N GLU A 42 9.21 5.21 -10.18
CA GLU A 42 9.76 6.35 -10.95
C GLU A 42 9.16 7.69 -10.56
N LYS A 43 7.97 7.70 -9.94
CA LYS A 43 7.27 8.92 -9.52
C LYS A 43 7.50 9.26 -8.06
N VAL A 44 7.64 8.24 -7.22
CA VAL A 44 7.70 8.43 -5.75
C VAL A 44 9.10 8.83 -5.27
N TYR A 45 10.14 8.50 -6.03
CA TYR A 45 11.52 8.77 -5.67
C TYR A 45 12.18 9.70 -6.68
N SER A 46 13.13 10.53 -6.23
CA SER A 46 13.92 11.34 -7.15
C SER A 46 14.84 10.44 -7.97
N LYS A 47 15.20 10.91 -9.17
CA LYS A 47 16.10 10.18 -10.07
C LYS A 47 17.47 9.98 -9.41
N GLU A 48 17.99 11.00 -8.74
CA GLU A 48 19.30 10.96 -8.06
C GLU A 48 19.31 9.87 -6.98
N PHE A 49 18.22 9.73 -6.22
CA PHE A 49 18.11 8.68 -5.22
C PHE A 49 18.01 7.30 -5.87
N LEU A 50 17.19 7.16 -6.91
CA LEU A 50 17.02 5.89 -7.62
C LEU A 50 18.33 5.39 -8.25
N ASP A 51 19.13 6.29 -8.80
CA ASP A 51 20.39 5.97 -9.47
C ASP A 51 21.57 5.86 -8.48
N SER A 52 21.35 6.16 -7.19
CA SER A 52 22.37 5.99 -6.16
C SER A 52 22.66 4.50 -5.87
N PRO A 53 23.92 4.17 -5.50
CA PRO A 53 24.33 2.78 -5.32
C PRO A 53 23.66 2.14 -4.10
N LEU A 54 23.21 0.90 -4.29
CA LEU A 54 22.79 -0.01 -3.24
C LEU A 54 23.06 -1.43 -3.70
N GLU A 55 24.01 -2.12 -3.07
CA GLU A 55 24.24 -3.53 -3.35
C GLU A 55 23.10 -4.37 -2.78
N SER A 56 22.45 -5.16 -3.64
CA SER A 56 21.33 -6.02 -3.26
C SER A 56 21.29 -7.27 -4.14
N PRO A 57 20.56 -8.33 -3.73
CA PRO A 57 20.38 -9.52 -4.58
C PRO A 57 19.69 -9.26 -5.93
N TRP A 58 19.18 -8.05 -6.17
CA TRP A 58 18.38 -7.70 -7.35
C TRP A 58 19.01 -6.62 -8.21
N GLY A 59 20.24 -6.19 -7.89
CA GLY A 59 20.97 -5.17 -8.62
C GLY A 59 21.78 -4.26 -7.70
N ASN A 60 22.37 -3.22 -8.29
CA ASN A 60 23.39 -2.39 -7.65
C ASN A 60 22.92 -0.96 -7.39
N THR A 61 21.65 -0.66 -7.65
CA THR A 61 21.06 0.66 -7.41
C THR A 61 19.81 0.57 -6.53
N GLN A 62 19.44 1.70 -5.92
CA GLN A 62 18.17 1.84 -5.21
C GLN A 62 16.96 1.52 -6.12
N ARG A 63 17.07 1.83 -7.42
CA ARG A 63 16.07 1.55 -8.45
C ARG A 63 15.86 0.06 -8.63
N ASP A 64 16.93 -0.71 -8.83
CA ASP A 64 16.86 -2.15 -9.13
C ASP A 64 16.09 -2.91 -8.04
N MET A 65 16.48 -2.69 -6.77
CA MET A 65 15.84 -3.31 -5.62
C MET A 65 14.34 -2.96 -5.53
N ARG A 66 13.98 -1.70 -5.82
CA ARG A 66 12.58 -1.23 -5.71
C ARG A 66 11.72 -1.76 -6.84
N LEU A 67 12.22 -1.71 -8.07
CA LEU A 67 11.50 -2.24 -9.23
C LEU A 67 11.25 -3.74 -9.09
N TYR A 68 12.25 -4.50 -8.63
CA TYR A 68 12.07 -5.94 -8.40
C TYR A 68 10.99 -6.24 -7.35
N ARG A 69 10.96 -5.45 -6.27
CA ARG A 69 10.01 -5.64 -5.17
C ARG A 69 8.62 -5.06 -5.45
N GLU A 70 8.46 -4.26 -6.50
CA GLU A 70 7.20 -3.60 -6.81
C GLU A 70 6.32 -4.52 -7.67
N PHE A 71 5.28 -5.09 -7.07
CA PHE A 71 4.43 -6.04 -7.78
C PHE A 71 3.63 -5.41 -8.92
N SER A 72 3.53 -6.19 -10.00
CA SER A 72 2.64 -5.95 -11.13
C SER A 72 1.18 -6.25 -10.78
N LEU A 73 0.25 -5.76 -11.60
CA LEU A 73 -1.18 -6.04 -11.43
C LEU A 73 -1.49 -7.55 -11.55
N LYS A 74 -0.77 -8.28 -12.41
CA LYS A 74 -0.91 -9.74 -12.53
C LYS A 74 -0.53 -10.44 -11.23
N GLN A 75 0.52 -9.97 -10.55
CA GLN A 75 0.90 -10.49 -9.23
C GLN A 75 -0.17 -10.16 -8.17
N PHE A 76 -0.72 -8.95 -8.17
CA PHE A 76 -1.83 -8.60 -7.28
C PHE A 76 -3.10 -9.42 -7.54
N GLN A 77 -3.39 -9.84 -8.78
CA GLN A 77 -4.48 -10.78 -9.07
C GLN A 77 -4.26 -12.15 -8.41
N LEU A 78 -3.03 -12.65 -8.40
CA LEU A 78 -2.69 -13.91 -7.71
C LEU A 78 -2.80 -13.76 -6.18
N ILE A 79 -2.37 -12.61 -5.65
CA ILE A 79 -2.52 -12.27 -4.23
C ILE A 79 -4.00 -12.21 -3.84
N ASP A 80 -4.82 -11.52 -4.63
CA ASP A 80 -6.26 -11.41 -4.41
C ASP A 80 -6.94 -12.78 -4.36
N LYS A 81 -6.62 -13.66 -5.31
CA LYS A 81 -7.12 -15.04 -5.35
C LYS A 81 -6.71 -15.82 -4.08
N HIS A 82 -5.47 -15.65 -3.62
CA HIS A 82 -4.98 -16.32 -2.41
C HIS A 82 -5.69 -15.81 -1.15
N CYS A 83 -5.76 -14.49 -0.97
CA CYS A 83 -6.47 -13.87 0.17
C CYS A 83 -7.95 -14.30 0.22
N LYS A 84 -8.63 -14.35 -0.93
CA LYS A 84 -10.00 -14.88 -1.05
C LYS A 84 -10.10 -16.34 -0.62
N LYS A 85 -9.19 -17.21 -1.09
CA LYS A 85 -9.13 -18.62 -0.69
C LYS A 85 -8.95 -18.78 0.82
N ARG A 86 -8.12 -17.93 1.43
CA ARG A 86 -7.84 -17.94 2.88
C ARG A 86 -8.88 -17.19 3.72
N LYS A 87 -9.89 -16.59 3.07
CA LYS A 87 -10.95 -15.79 3.70
C LYS A 87 -10.36 -14.74 4.64
N ILE A 88 -9.38 -13.99 4.14
CA ILE A 88 -8.78 -12.83 4.81
C ILE A 88 -8.89 -11.61 3.90
N PRO A 89 -9.56 -10.53 4.34
CA PRO A 89 -9.54 -9.26 3.65
C PRO A 89 -8.11 -8.76 3.42
N TRP A 90 -7.91 -8.09 2.29
CA TRP A 90 -6.65 -7.41 2.03
C TRP A 90 -6.90 -6.02 1.47
N TYR A 91 -5.92 -5.15 1.64
CA TYR A 91 -5.93 -3.81 1.09
C TYR A 91 -4.51 -3.30 0.86
N VAL A 92 -4.39 -2.09 0.30
CA VAL A 92 -3.12 -1.53 -0.12
C VAL A 92 -3.03 -0.06 0.29
N SER A 93 -1.82 0.38 0.65
CA SER A 93 -1.47 1.81 0.61
C SER A 93 -0.79 2.12 -0.71
N CYS A 94 -1.46 2.91 -1.53
CA CYS A 94 -0.90 3.47 -2.76
C CYS A 94 -0.15 4.77 -2.44
N TRP A 95 1.01 4.96 -3.06
CA TRP A 95 1.87 6.14 -2.84
C TRP A 95 1.77 7.18 -3.95
N ASP A 96 0.93 6.93 -4.94
CA ASP A 96 0.67 7.82 -6.06
C ASP A 96 -0.74 7.58 -6.63
N ILE A 97 -1.25 8.56 -7.37
CA ILE A 97 -2.62 8.57 -7.91
C ILE A 97 -2.82 7.46 -8.93
N GLU A 98 -1.83 7.18 -9.78
CA GLU A 98 -1.93 6.17 -10.83
C GLU A 98 -2.09 4.78 -10.21
N SER A 99 -1.23 4.45 -9.25
CA SER A 99 -1.32 3.23 -8.44
C SER A 99 -2.69 3.13 -7.76
N GLN A 100 -3.19 4.20 -7.15
CA GLN A 100 -4.51 4.19 -6.51
C GLN A 100 -5.62 3.86 -7.51
N ILE A 101 -5.62 4.49 -8.68
CA ILE A 101 -6.61 4.25 -9.73
C ILE A 101 -6.53 2.81 -10.24
N GLN A 102 -5.32 2.30 -10.53
CA GLN A 102 -5.12 0.93 -10.99
C GLN A 102 -5.63 -0.10 -9.98
N MET A 103 -5.39 0.12 -8.68
CA MET A 103 -5.75 -0.82 -7.62
C MET A 103 -7.27 -0.88 -7.35
N ARG A 104 -8.08 0.07 -7.87
CA ARG A 104 -9.55 0.04 -7.76
C ARG A 104 -10.17 -1.24 -8.33
N GLN A 105 -9.52 -1.86 -9.33
CA GLN A 105 -10.02 -3.09 -9.97
C GLN A 105 -10.21 -4.25 -8.99
N PHE A 106 -9.45 -4.26 -7.88
CA PHE A 106 -9.53 -5.30 -6.86
C PHE A 106 -10.69 -5.11 -5.88
N LYS A 107 -11.37 -3.95 -5.92
CA LYS A 107 -12.54 -3.64 -5.07
C LYS A 107 -12.31 -3.93 -3.59
N THR A 108 -11.11 -3.62 -3.09
CA THR A 108 -10.76 -3.78 -1.67
C THR A 108 -11.69 -2.96 -0.80
N LYS A 109 -12.03 -3.49 0.39
CA LYS A 109 -12.97 -2.84 1.33
C LYS A 109 -12.41 -1.57 1.96
N TYR A 110 -11.09 -1.53 2.13
CA TYR A 110 -10.38 -0.46 2.83
C TYR A 110 -9.36 0.21 1.91
N ASN A 111 -9.09 1.48 2.20
CA ASN A 111 -7.93 2.22 1.72
C ASN A 111 -6.97 2.53 2.87
N LYS A 112 -5.68 2.75 2.55
CA LYS A 112 -4.67 3.21 3.52
C LYS A 112 -3.93 4.41 2.97
N VAL A 113 -3.84 5.48 3.76
CA VAL A 113 -2.96 6.63 3.49
C VAL A 113 -1.73 6.50 4.38
N ALA A 114 -0.54 6.36 3.78
CA ALA A 114 0.72 6.35 4.52
C ALA A 114 0.98 7.75 5.13
N SER A 115 1.68 7.81 6.27
CA SER A 115 1.96 9.10 6.95
C SER A 115 2.65 10.12 6.05
N ALA A 116 3.64 9.70 5.27
CA ALA A 116 4.33 10.57 4.32
C ALA A 116 3.39 11.18 3.25
N MET A 117 2.22 10.58 3.01
CA MET A 117 1.27 10.99 1.98
C MET A 117 0.12 11.85 2.51
N ILE A 118 0.08 12.18 3.81
CA ILE A 118 -1.04 12.93 4.40
C ILE A 118 -1.18 14.35 3.85
N ILE A 119 -0.10 14.94 3.37
CA ILE A 119 -0.09 16.27 2.72
C ILE A 119 -0.26 16.20 1.20
N HIS A 120 -0.35 14.99 0.63
CA HIS A 120 -0.57 14.81 -0.80
C HIS A 120 -2.07 14.91 -1.12
N TYR A 121 -2.60 16.13 -1.12
CA TYR A 121 -4.05 16.36 -1.15
C TYR A 121 -4.77 15.76 -2.37
N ASP A 122 -4.15 15.77 -3.56
CA ASP A 122 -4.76 15.14 -4.75
C ASP A 122 -4.92 13.62 -4.62
N LEU A 123 -3.98 12.97 -3.93
CA LEU A 123 -4.09 11.54 -3.62
C LEU A 123 -5.19 11.32 -2.58
N LEU A 124 -5.29 12.18 -1.55
CA LEU A 124 -6.37 12.10 -0.56
C LEU A 124 -7.74 12.29 -1.20
N GLU A 125 -7.91 13.29 -2.06
CA GLU A 125 -9.12 13.55 -2.84
C GLU A 125 -9.48 12.35 -3.73
N THR A 126 -8.48 11.74 -4.38
CA THR A 126 -8.65 10.52 -5.19
C THR A 126 -9.15 9.34 -4.36
N ILE A 127 -8.59 9.15 -3.16
CA ILE A 127 -8.99 8.09 -2.23
C ILE A 127 -10.38 8.36 -1.65
N ALA A 128 -10.66 9.60 -1.22
CA ALA A 128 -11.91 9.99 -0.59
C ALA A 128 -13.11 9.85 -1.54
N LYS A 129 -12.94 10.16 -2.83
CA LYS A 129 -13.97 9.97 -3.87
C LYS A 129 -14.43 8.51 -4.03
N GLU A 130 -13.64 7.54 -3.59
CA GLU A 130 -14.05 6.12 -3.60
C GLU A 130 -15.08 5.78 -2.53
N ARG A 131 -15.28 6.66 -1.53
CA ARG A 131 -16.25 6.48 -0.43
C ARG A 131 -16.10 5.14 0.30
N LYS A 132 -14.85 4.70 0.44
CA LYS A 132 -14.47 3.52 1.23
C LYS A 132 -13.94 3.97 2.58
N TYR A 133 -14.06 3.11 3.57
CA TYR A 133 -13.35 3.28 4.83
C TYR A 133 -11.85 3.39 4.58
N ALA A 134 -11.23 4.42 5.13
CA ALA A 134 -9.82 4.70 4.95
C ALA A 134 -9.11 4.80 6.30
N PHE A 135 -7.99 4.09 6.42
CA PHE A 135 -7.08 4.20 7.57
C PHE A 135 -5.98 5.21 7.24
N ILE A 136 -5.94 6.34 7.95
CA ILE A 136 -4.97 7.43 7.72
C ILE A 136 -3.97 7.43 8.87
N SER A 137 -2.68 7.29 8.57
CA SER A 137 -1.63 7.40 9.59
C SER A 137 -1.13 8.83 9.66
N THR A 138 -0.79 9.30 10.86
CA THR A 138 -0.49 10.71 11.14
C THR A 138 0.90 10.92 11.77
N GLY A 139 1.80 9.94 11.65
CA GLY A 139 3.20 10.12 12.06
C GLY A 139 3.88 11.27 11.30
N MET A 140 4.78 11.99 11.96
CA MET A 140 5.49 13.15 11.41
C MET A 140 4.57 14.24 10.83
N SER A 141 3.32 14.33 11.32
CA SER A 141 2.31 15.27 10.84
C SER A 141 1.93 16.27 11.94
N THR A 142 1.60 17.50 11.55
CA THR A 142 1.00 18.46 12.48
C THR A 142 -0.50 18.22 12.63
N LEU A 143 -1.13 18.75 13.68
CA LEU A 143 -2.60 18.70 13.81
C LEU A 143 -3.28 19.41 12.64
N GLN A 144 -2.69 20.48 12.10
CA GLN A 144 -3.21 21.17 10.92
C GLN A 144 -3.22 20.26 9.68
N ASP A 145 -2.21 19.39 9.50
CA ASP A 145 -2.18 18.43 8.39
C ASP A 145 -3.29 17.38 8.54
N VAL A 146 -3.50 16.90 9.77
CA VAL A 146 -4.59 15.96 10.08
C VAL A 146 -5.95 16.60 9.81
N ASP A 147 -6.18 17.84 10.26
CA ASP A 147 -7.43 18.56 10.03
C ASP A 147 -7.74 18.73 8.55
N LYS A 148 -6.74 19.06 7.73
CA LYS A 148 -6.90 19.16 6.28
C LYS A 148 -7.29 17.82 5.66
N ALA A 149 -6.61 16.74 6.04
CA ALA A 149 -6.95 15.40 5.58
C ALA A 149 -8.39 15.01 5.98
N VAL A 150 -8.79 15.26 7.22
CA VAL A 150 -10.15 14.99 7.70
C VAL A 150 -11.19 15.79 6.93
N LYS A 151 -10.94 17.08 6.64
CA LYS A 151 -11.83 17.92 5.83
C LYS A 151 -12.04 17.34 4.42
N ILE A 152 -10.98 16.88 3.76
CA ILE A 152 -11.06 16.24 2.44
C ILE A 152 -11.96 14.99 2.50
N PHE A 153 -11.76 14.09 3.45
CA PHE A 153 -12.57 12.87 3.55
C PHE A 153 -14.03 13.15 3.91
N ARG A 154 -14.30 14.16 4.75
CA ARG A 154 -15.67 14.55 5.13
C ARG A 154 -16.48 15.17 3.98
N LYS A 155 -15.82 15.67 2.92
CA LYS A 155 -16.48 16.19 1.71
C LYS A 155 -17.20 15.10 0.90
N TYR A 156 -16.74 13.84 0.97
CA TYR A 156 -17.22 12.73 0.14
C TYR A 156 -17.85 11.59 0.94
N LYS A 157 -18.81 11.91 1.83
CA LYS A 157 -19.52 10.90 2.63
C LYS A 157 -20.17 9.79 1.79
#